data_AF-A0A0R2X7Y5-F1
#
_entry.id   AF-A0A0R2X7Y5-F1
#
_cell.length_a   1.000
_cell.length_b   1.000
_cell.length_c   1.000
_cell.angle_alpha   90.00
_cell.angle_beta   90.00
_cell.angle_gamma   90.00
#
_symmetry.space_group_name_H-M   'P 1'
#
loop_
_entity.id
_entity.type
_entity.pdbx_description
1 polymer ?
#
loop_
_entity_poly.entity_id
_entity_poly.type
_entity_poly.pdbx_seq_one_letter_code
_entity_poly.pdbx_strand_id
1 'polypeptide(L)'
;LENIAMHALQGEFDDGTGSFLIKKPPDQPLAIQILHSQQYHEAKAKIMKPLRDFTQMVNQRTSILVSELEKEVHRRVQFGLVLALALLGLLSIGYTVILRLVLRPIHLLSTAVEQLQQGKFAEMQSIRGVRELNQLVTAFNQMASILHQREKEKETALTDLGDKAAALEKEKGRTEKLLVNVLPVAIADRLQKGEKVEAESFPEVTVLFADVVGFTKLAAELGPKSVANLLNELFEIFDDLSEKYKLEKIKTIGDCYMAVAGVPDRSPTHAQQMADFSLEALALLHQENQRMSRNLQIRIGMHSGTVAAGIIGRKKFAYDLWGDVVNVTSRLEGTAEPMKIHVSESVHARLEDSYLFEQRGEVELRNRGKLRTYYLIGKKVEKS
;
A
#
# COMPACT_ATOMS: atom_id res chain seq x y z
N LEU A 1 110.83 -57.16 -42.06
CA LEU A 1 111.71 -56.29 -41.24
C LEU A 1 111.62 -56.66 -39.77
N GLU A 2 110.43 -56.66 -39.16
CA GLU A 2 110.27 -57.10 -37.75
C GLU A 2 110.73 -58.55 -37.52
N ASN A 3 110.29 -59.50 -38.35
CA ASN A 3 110.76 -60.88 -38.22
C ASN A 3 112.28 -61.01 -38.38
N ILE A 4 112.91 -60.22 -39.27
CA ILE A 4 114.37 -60.23 -39.46
C ILE A 4 115.07 -59.67 -38.21
N ALA A 5 114.57 -58.57 -37.65
CA ALA A 5 115.09 -58.02 -36.40
C ALA A 5 114.90 -58.99 -35.21
N MET A 6 113.77 -59.71 -35.16
CA MET A 6 113.48 -60.71 -34.13
C MET A 6 114.39 -61.94 -34.24
N HIS A 7 114.68 -62.43 -35.46
CA HIS A 7 115.63 -63.53 -35.66
C HIS A 7 117.08 -63.10 -35.37
N ALA A 8 117.48 -61.87 -35.73
CA ALA A 8 118.80 -61.32 -35.37
C ALA A 8 119.01 -61.24 -33.85
N LEU A 9 117.95 -60.90 -33.08
CA LEU A 9 117.97 -60.95 -31.60
C LEU A 9 118.14 -62.37 -31.04
N GLN A 10 117.73 -63.39 -31.80
CA GLN A 10 117.83 -64.79 -31.41
C GLN A 10 119.15 -65.44 -31.89
N GLY A 11 119.99 -64.70 -32.61
CA GLY A 11 121.26 -65.20 -33.17
C GLY A 11 121.10 -66.03 -34.44
N GLU A 12 119.93 -65.94 -35.07
CA GLU A 12 119.56 -66.68 -36.27
C GLU A 12 119.57 -65.71 -37.47
N PHE A 13 120.42 -65.98 -38.45
CA PHE A 13 120.64 -65.12 -39.61
C PHE A 13 120.25 -65.86 -40.88
N ASP A 14 119.72 -65.10 -41.84
CA ASP A 14 119.27 -65.60 -43.14
C ASP A 14 120.48 -66.09 -43.96
N ASP A 15 120.38 -67.30 -44.51
CA ASP A 15 121.39 -67.89 -45.39
C ASP A 15 121.31 -67.39 -46.85
N GLY A 16 120.42 -66.44 -47.13
CA GLY A 16 120.17 -65.91 -48.46
C GLY A 16 119.11 -66.69 -49.24
N THR A 17 118.53 -67.74 -48.64
CA THR A 17 117.38 -68.47 -49.18
C THR A 17 116.05 -68.09 -48.52
N GLY A 18 116.09 -67.18 -47.53
CA GLY A 18 114.93 -66.83 -46.70
C GLY A 18 114.73 -67.76 -45.50
N SER A 19 115.71 -68.65 -45.25
CA SER A 19 115.72 -69.59 -44.13
C SER A 19 116.76 -69.15 -43.09
N PHE A 20 116.34 -68.86 -41.85
CA PHE A 20 117.22 -68.35 -40.79
C PHE A 20 118.02 -69.47 -40.10
N LEU A 21 118.79 -70.23 -40.88
CA LEU A 21 119.49 -71.43 -40.41
C LEU A 21 120.94 -71.15 -39.94
N ILE A 22 121.46 -69.93 -40.19
CA ILE A 22 122.83 -69.57 -39.78
C ILE A 22 122.82 -69.10 -38.33
N LYS A 23 123.41 -69.89 -37.43
CA LYS A 23 123.58 -69.50 -36.02
C LYS A 23 124.90 -68.76 -35.81
N LYS A 24 124.80 -67.51 -35.34
CA LYS A 24 125.91 -66.65 -34.90
C LYS A 24 125.56 -66.06 -33.53
N PRO A 25 126.50 -65.43 -32.81
CA PRO A 25 126.17 -64.73 -31.58
C PRO A 25 125.04 -63.71 -31.85
N PRO A 26 124.01 -63.64 -30.98
CA PRO A 26 122.92 -62.68 -31.12
C PRO A 26 123.40 -61.25 -31.34
N ASP A 27 122.82 -60.55 -32.34
CA ASP A 27 123.22 -59.20 -32.73
C ASP A 27 122.08 -58.21 -32.43
N GLN A 28 122.02 -57.80 -31.15
CA GLN A 28 121.10 -56.78 -30.65
C GLN A 28 121.23 -55.43 -31.36
N PRO A 29 122.45 -54.88 -31.55
CA PRO A 29 122.65 -53.62 -32.27
C PRO A 29 122.03 -53.62 -33.67
N LEU A 30 122.22 -54.70 -34.44
CA LEU A 30 121.65 -54.83 -35.78
C LEU A 30 120.12 -54.86 -35.76
N ALA A 31 119.50 -55.56 -34.82
CA ALA A 31 118.04 -55.61 -34.71
C ALA A 31 117.41 -54.24 -34.41
N ILE A 32 118.02 -53.46 -33.51
CA ILE A 32 117.58 -52.09 -33.22
C ILE A 32 117.77 -51.20 -34.45
N GLN A 33 118.89 -51.33 -35.15
CA GLN A 33 119.15 -50.59 -36.37
C GLN A 33 118.11 -50.91 -37.45
N ILE A 34 117.68 -52.17 -37.60
CA ILE A 34 116.63 -52.56 -38.55
C ILE A 34 115.28 -51.96 -38.15
N LEU A 35 114.90 -52.00 -36.87
CA LEU A 35 113.62 -51.47 -36.36
C LEU A 35 113.54 -49.94 -36.31
N HIS A 36 114.68 -49.25 -36.29
CA HIS A 36 114.74 -47.78 -36.38
C HIS A 36 115.33 -47.29 -37.70
N SER A 37 115.46 -48.20 -38.68
CA SER A 37 115.91 -47.84 -40.02
C SER A 37 114.87 -46.98 -40.71
N GLN A 38 115.33 -46.11 -41.61
CA GLN A 38 114.47 -45.35 -42.49
C GLN A 38 113.53 -46.28 -43.29
N GLN A 39 114.02 -47.45 -43.71
CA GLN A 39 113.23 -48.47 -44.39
C GLN A 39 112.07 -49.01 -43.53
N TYR A 40 112.27 -49.24 -42.22
CA TYR A 40 111.18 -49.68 -41.35
C TYR A 40 110.14 -48.59 -41.13
N HIS A 41 110.56 -47.34 -40.91
CA HIS A 41 109.65 -46.20 -40.78
C HIS A 41 108.84 -45.97 -42.06
N GLU A 42 109.45 -46.10 -43.24
CA GLU A 42 108.75 -46.03 -44.53
C GLU A 42 107.76 -47.18 -44.71
N ALA A 43 108.16 -48.42 -44.41
CA ALA A 43 107.26 -49.59 -44.47
C ALA A 43 106.07 -49.45 -43.51
N LYS A 44 106.30 -48.98 -42.27
CA LYS A 44 105.27 -48.72 -41.27
C LYS A 44 104.35 -47.58 -41.67
N ALA A 45 104.88 -46.50 -42.25
CA ALA A 45 104.07 -45.41 -42.80
C ALA A 45 103.19 -45.90 -43.97
N LYS A 46 103.72 -46.80 -44.82
CA LYS A 46 102.98 -47.41 -45.92
C LYS A 46 101.82 -48.29 -45.44
N ILE A 47 101.96 -48.95 -44.28
CA ILE A 47 100.90 -49.74 -43.63
C ILE A 47 99.90 -48.84 -42.87
N MET A 48 100.37 -47.79 -42.21
CA MET A 48 99.52 -46.89 -41.42
C MET A 48 98.67 -45.95 -42.26
N LYS A 49 99.10 -45.60 -43.48
CA LYS A 49 98.36 -44.71 -44.37
C LYS A 49 96.96 -45.25 -44.72
N PRO A 50 96.79 -46.50 -45.20
CA PRO A 50 95.47 -47.10 -45.40
C PRO A 50 94.58 -47.11 -44.15
N LEU A 51 95.16 -47.37 -42.96
CA LEU A 51 94.41 -47.43 -41.71
C LEU A 51 93.89 -46.04 -41.28
N ARG A 52 94.71 -45.00 -41.48
CA ARG A 52 94.31 -43.61 -41.22
C ARG A 52 93.20 -43.17 -42.17
N ASP A 53 93.35 -43.50 -43.46
CA ASP A 53 92.36 -43.18 -44.48
C ASP A 53 91.02 -43.90 -44.19
N PHE A 54 91.07 -45.16 -43.76
CA PHE A 54 89.89 -45.90 -43.29
C PHE A 54 89.22 -45.24 -42.09
N THR A 55 90.00 -44.87 -41.07
CA THR A 55 89.46 -44.23 -39.86
C THR A 55 88.84 -42.86 -40.17
N GLN A 56 89.45 -42.07 -41.07
CA GLN A 56 88.87 -40.81 -41.56
C GLN A 56 87.56 -41.04 -42.31
N MET A 57 87.47 -42.04 -43.20
CA MET A 57 86.23 -42.37 -43.90
C MET A 57 85.12 -42.79 -42.92
N VAL A 58 85.43 -43.61 -41.91
CA VAL A 58 84.48 -44.01 -40.87
C VAL A 58 84.01 -42.79 -40.09
N ASN A 59 84.93 -41.96 -39.61
CA ASN A 59 84.57 -40.76 -38.85
C ASN A 59 83.73 -39.79 -39.68
N GLN A 60 84.07 -39.59 -40.95
CA GLN A 60 83.32 -38.73 -41.87
C GLN A 60 81.91 -39.26 -42.13
N ARG A 61 81.77 -40.57 -42.41
CA ARG A 61 80.46 -41.21 -42.58
C ARG A 61 79.61 -41.12 -41.31
N THR A 62 80.21 -41.37 -40.15
CA THR A 62 79.53 -41.28 -38.85
C THR A 62 79.09 -39.84 -38.57
N SER A 63 79.94 -38.83 -38.80
CA SER A 63 79.57 -37.43 -38.57
C SER A 63 78.44 -36.95 -39.49
N ILE A 64 78.41 -37.42 -40.74
CA ILE A 64 77.33 -37.09 -41.68
C ILE A 64 76.01 -37.69 -41.19
N LEU A 65 75.99 -39.00 -40.87
CA LEU A 65 74.81 -39.69 -40.36
C LEU A 65 74.27 -39.06 -39.07
N VAL A 66 75.15 -38.68 -38.13
CA VAL A 66 74.75 -37.99 -36.89
C VAL A 66 74.13 -36.63 -37.21
N SER A 67 74.75 -35.83 -38.08
CA SER A 67 74.23 -34.50 -38.43
C SER A 67 72.88 -34.55 -39.18
N GLU A 68 72.66 -35.58 -39.99
CA GLU A 68 71.37 -35.81 -40.65
C GLU A 68 70.29 -36.19 -39.64
N LEU A 69 70.61 -37.06 -38.68
CA LEU A 69 69.70 -37.46 -37.61
C LEU A 69 69.36 -36.27 -36.70
N GLU A 70 70.33 -35.44 -36.34
CA GLU A 70 70.12 -34.22 -35.53
C GLU A 70 69.17 -33.24 -36.22
N LYS A 71 69.33 -33.03 -37.53
CA LYS A 71 68.43 -32.20 -38.33
C LYS A 71 67.02 -32.78 -38.38
N GLU A 72 66.88 -34.09 -38.53
CA GLU A 72 65.57 -34.74 -38.53
C GLU A 72 64.87 -34.63 -37.17
N VAL A 73 65.61 -34.83 -36.07
CA VAL A 73 65.10 -34.64 -34.70
C VAL A 73 64.67 -33.19 -34.49
N HIS A 74 65.50 -32.21 -34.85
CA HIS A 74 65.16 -30.78 -34.73
C HIS A 74 63.89 -30.43 -35.51
N ARG A 75 63.76 -30.92 -36.75
CA ARG A 75 62.56 -30.70 -37.58
C ARG A 75 61.30 -31.28 -36.92
N ARG A 76 61.37 -32.48 -36.35
CA ARG A 76 60.24 -33.10 -35.64
C ARG A 76 59.86 -32.32 -34.37
N VAL A 77 60.85 -31.85 -33.61
CA VAL A 77 60.62 -31.04 -32.39
C VAL A 77 59.98 -29.70 -32.73
N GLN A 78 60.49 -28.98 -33.75
CA GLN A 78 59.90 -27.71 -34.20
C GLN A 78 58.46 -27.88 -34.68
N PHE A 79 58.18 -28.94 -35.43
CA PHE A 79 56.81 -29.25 -35.87
C PHE A 79 55.87 -29.51 -34.67
N GLY A 80 56.33 -30.28 -33.67
CA GLY A 80 55.58 -30.51 -32.45
C GLY A 80 55.26 -29.23 -31.67
N LEU A 81 56.23 -28.31 -31.57
CA LEU A 81 56.03 -27.01 -30.90
C LEU A 81 55.00 -26.14 -31.63
N VAL A 82 55.08 -26.06 -32.97
CA VAL A 82 54.11 -25.29 -33.77
C VAL A 82 52.70 -25.87 -33.61
N LEU A 83 52.56 -27.20 -33.64
CA LEU A 83 51.28 -27.86 -33.43
C LEU A 83 50.71 -27.59 -32.03
N ALA A 84 51.55 -27.64 -30.99
CA ALA A 84 51.15 -27.32 -29.63
C ALA A 84 50.65 -25.87 -29.48
N LEU A 85 51.36 -24.90 -30.08
CA LEU A 85 50.94 -23.49 -30.09
C LEU A 85 49.63 -23.29 -30.85
N ALA A 86 49.44 -23.97 -31.99
CA ALA A 86 48.19 -23.90 -32.74
C ALA A 86 47.00 -24.45 -31.93
N LEU A 87 47.19 -25.57 -31.22
CA LEU A 87 46.17 -26.13 -30.34
C LEU A 87 45.82 -25.19 -29.18
N LEU A 88 46.82 -24.56 -28.55
CA LEU A 88 46.60 -23.55 -27.52
C LEU A 88 45.82 -22.33 -28.07
N GLY A 89 46.13 -21.89 -29.28
CA GLY A 89 45.38 -20.83 -29.95
C GLY A 89 43.90 -21.20 -30.18
N LEU A 90 43.63 -22.40 -30.67
CA LEU A 90 42.27 -22.90 -30.86
C LEU A 90 41.49 -23.00 -29.54
N LEU A 91 42.12 -23.49 -28.47
CA LEU A 91 41.53 -23.55 -27.13
C LEU A 91 41.21 -22.15 -26.61
N SER A 92 42.12 -21.18 -26.80
CA SER A 92 41.89 -19.79 -26.40
C SER A 92 40.73 -19.15 -27.17
N ILE A 93 40.64 -19.38 -28.48
CA ILE A 93 39.52 -18.89 -29.29
C ILE A 93 38.21 -19.53 -28.81
N GLY A 94 38.19 -20.86 -28.62
CA GLY A 94 37.03 -21.58 -28.09
C GLY A 94 36.58 -21.02 -26.74
N TYR A 95 37.52 -20.78 -25.83
CA TYR A 95 37.25 -20.17 -24.53
C TYR A 95 36.62 -18.77 -24.65
N THR A 96 37.15 -17.91 -25.53
CA THR A 96 36.58 -16.56 -25.76
C THR A 96 35.18 -16.61 -26.36
N VAL A 97 34.91 -17.57 -27.25
CA VAL A 97 33.57 -17.77 -27.85
C VAL A 97 32.58 -18.22 -26.79
N ILE A 98 32.93 -19.19 -25.93
CA ILE A 98 32.07 -19.67 -24.83
C ILE A 98 31.78 -18.54 -23.84
N LEU A 99 32.79 -17.75 -23.45
CA LEU A 99 32.61 -16.61 -22.56
C LEU A 99 31.61 -15.58 -23.12
N ARG A 100 31.72 -15.26 -24.41
CA ARG A 100 30.89 -14.23 -25.05
C ARG A 100 29.48 -14.72 -25.38
N LEU A 101 29.32 -15.96 -25.85
CA LEU A 101 28.03 -16.47 -26.33
C LEU A 101 27.18 -17.10 -25.23
N VAL A 102 27.78 -17.60 -24.13
CA VAL A 102 27.06 -18.37 -23.10
C VAL A 102 27.17 -17.71 -21.72
N LEU A 103 28.38 -17.56 -21.19
CA LEU A 103 28.57 -17.12 -19.79
C LEU A 103 28.07 -15.69 -19.54
N ARG A 104 28.39 -14.75 -20.44
CA ARG A 104 27.95 -13.36 -20.31
C ARG A 104 26.43 -13.19 -20.31
N PRO A 105 25.66 -13.74 -21.27
CA PRO A 105 24.21 -13.61 -21.25
C PRO A 105 23.53 -14.31 -20.06
N ILE A 106 24.06 -15.45 -19.58
CA ILE A 106 23.53 -16.10 -18.37
C ILE A 106 23.70 -15.17 -17.16
N HIS A 107 24.86 -14.54 -17.02
CA HIS A 107 25.10 -13.60 -15.91
C HIS A 107 24.16 -12.39 -15.99
N LEU A 108 23.95 -11.82 -17.18
CA LEU A 108 22.99 -10.73 -17.40
C LEU A 108 21.57 -11.14 -17.02
N LEU A 109 21.13 -12.34 -17.39
CA LEU A 109 19.81 -12.86 -17.03
C LEU A 109 19.66 -13.03 -15.51
N SER A 110 20.69 -13.53 -14.83
CA SER A 110 20.72 -13.61 -13.36
C SER A 110 20.54 -12.23 -12.72
N THR A 111 21.30 -11.24 -13.18
CA THR A 111 21.20 -9.87 -12.65
C THR A 111 19.85 -9.22 -12.94
N ALA A 112 19.24 -9.52 -14.09
CA ALA A 112 17.91 -9.02 -14.43
C ALA A 112 16.80 -9.65 -13.57
N VAL A 113 16.92 -10.94 -13.23
CA VAL A 113 16.02 -11.62 -12.28
C VAL A 113 16.12 -10.99 -10.89
N GLU A 114 17.33 -10.71 -10.40
CA GLU A 114 17.53 -10.03 -9.12
C GLU A 114 16.94 -8.62 -9.12
N GLN A 115 17.08 -7.88 -10.23
CA GLN A 115 16.47 -6.56 -10.37
C GLN A 115 14.94 -6.61 -10.41
N LEU A 116 14.37 -7.63 -11.05
CA LEU A 116 12.92 -7.85 -11.07
C LEU A 116 12.36 -8.12 -9.67
N GLN A 117 13.09 -8.87 -8.82
CA GLN A 117 12.72 -9.06 -7.41
C GLN A 117 12.74 -7.74 -6.61
N GLN A 118 13.53 -6.76 -7.04
CA GLN A 118 13.62 -5.43 -6.44
C GLN A 118 12.65 -4.42 -7.07
N GLY A 119 11.72 -4.86 -7.93
CA GLY A 119 10.72 -4.00 -8.59
C GLY A 119 11.27 -3.17 -9.75
N LYS A 120 12.46 -3.49 -10.28
CA LYS A 120 13.06 -2.81 -11.43
C LYS A 120 12.83 -3.63 -12.71
N PHE A 121 11.91 -3.17 -13.55
CA PHE A 121 11.52 -3.82 -14.80
C PHE A 121 12.32 -3.27 -15.98
N ALA A 122 13.59 -3.68 -16.10
CA ALA A 122 14.42 -3.33 -17.23
C ALA A 122 14.29 -4.36 -18.37
N GLU A 123 14.05 -3.91 -19.60
CA GLU A 123 13.97 -4.78 -20.76
C GLU A 123 15.37 -5.23 -21.19
N MET A 124 15.59 -6.54 -21.28
CA MET A 124 16.87 -7.07 -21.76
C MET A 124 16.96 -6.97 -23.29
N GLN A 125 18.09 -6.46 -23.79
CA GLN A 125 18.38 -6.40 -25.23
C GLN A 125 18.60 -7.80 -25.82
N SER A 126 18.22 -7.98 -27.09
CA SER A 126 18.43 -9.23 -27.83
C SER A 126 19.92 -9.57 -27.94
N ILE A 127 20.28 -10.83 -27.70
CA ILE A 127 21.66 -11.31 -27.73
C ILE A 127 22.00 -11.83 -29.13
N ARG A 128 23.12 -11.43 -29.72
CA ARG A 128 23.59 -12.04 -30.99
C ARG A 128 24.13 -13.45 -30.74
N GLY A 129 23.64 -14.44 -31.48
CA GLY A 129 24.37 -15.70 -31.74
C GLY A 129 23.64 -17.01 -31.44
N VAL A 130 22.76 -17.08 -30.42
CA VAL A 130 22.11 -18.34 -30.01
C VAL A 130 20.60 -18.17 -29.98
N ARG A 131 19.87 -18.99 -30.76
CA ARG A 131 18.42 -18.87 -30.94
C ARG A 131 17.67 -19.16 -29.64
N GLU A 132 18.10 -20.19 -28.92
CA GLU A 132 17.51 -20.67 -27.67
C GLU A 132 17.62 -19.62 -26.56
N LEU A 133 18.78 -18.97 -26.44
CA LEU A 133 19.00 -17.89 -25.47
C LEU A 133 18.14 -16.66 -25.78
N ASN A 134 17.96 -16.33 -27.06
CA ASN A 134 17.06 -15.24 -27.46
C ASN A 134 15.61 -15.55 -27.12
N GLN A 135 15.15 -16.78 -27.36
CA GLN A 135 13.80 -17.20 -26.98
C GLN A 135 13.56 -17.07 -25.47
N LEU A 136 14.56 -17.42 -24.65
CA LEU A 136 14.49 -17.25 -23.21
C LEU A 136 14.43 -15.78 -22.79
N VAL A 137 15.24 -14.91 -23.39
CA VAL A 137 15.22 -13.46 -23.11
C VAL A 137 13.86 -12.85 -23.49
N THR A 138 13.30 -13.22 -24.64
CA THR A 138 11.98 -12.75 -25.05
C THR A 138 10.89 -13.20 -24.09
N ALA A 139 10.90 -14.47 -23.66
CA ALA A 139 9.94 -14.99 -22.69
C ALA A 139 10.07 -14.29 -21.33
N PHE A 140 11.30 -14.01 -20.88
CA PHE A 140 11.55 -13.25 -19.66
C PHE A 140 11.01 -11.82 -19.76
N ASN A 141 11.30 -11.11 -20.85
CA ASN A 141 10.81 -9.74 -21.06
C ASN A 141 9.28 -9.69 -21.09
N GLN A 142 8.62 -10.67 -21.72
CA GLN A 142 7.15 -10.79 -21.71
C GLN A 142 6.59 -11.02 -20.30
N MET A 143 7.22 -11.89 -19.51
CA MET A 143 6.81 -12.12 -18.13
C MET A 143 7.00 -10.85 -17.28
N ALA A 144 8.13 -10.16 -17.43
CA ALA A 144 8.44 -8.93 -16.72
C ALA A 144 7.41 -7.82 -17.01
N SER A 145 7.03 -7.66 -18.28
CA SER A 145 6.03 -6.65 -18.66
C SER A 145 4.63 -6.97 -18.13
N ILE A 146 4.22 -8.25 -18.16
CA ILE A 146 2.94 -8.70 -17.58
C ILE A 146 2.90 -8.45 -16.08
N LEU A 147 3.98 -8.77 -15.36
CA LEU A 147 4.06 -8.53 -13.91
C LEU A 147 3.99 -7.04 -13.58
N HIS A 148 4.75 -6.21 -14.30
CA HIS A 148 4.70 -4.75 -14.11
C HIS A 148 3.29 -4.18 -14.35
N GLN A 149 2.63 -4.64 -15.42
CA GLN A 149 1.26 -4.23 -15.72
C GLN A 149 0.29 -4.67 -14.62
N ARG A 150 0.37 -5.91 -14.15
CA ARG A 150 -0.47 -6.43 -13.06
C ARG A 150 -0.27 -5.69 -11.75
N GLU A 151 0.97 -5.32 -11.43
CA GLU A 151 1.29 -4.54 -10.23
C GLU A 151 0.66 -3.14 -10.29
N LYS A 152 0.81 -2.46 -11.44
CA LYS A 152 0.19 -1.15 -11.69
C LYS A 152 -1.35 -1.22 -11.71
N GLU A 153 -1.93 -2.26 -12.31
CA GLU A 153 -3.37 -2.51 -12.28
C GLU A 153 -3.87 -2.74 -10.85
N LYS A 154 -3.12 -3.49 -10.03
CA LYS A 154 -3.46 -3.70 -8.62
C LYS A 154 -3.37 -2.41 -7.81
N GLU A 155 -2.33 -1.61 -8.01
CA GLU A 155 -2.14 -0.33 -7.31
C GLU A 155 -3.26 0.65 -7.64
N THR A 156 -3.58 0.82 -8.93
CA THR A 156 -4.69 1.67 -9.38
C THR A 156 -6.05 1.16 -8.90
N ALA A 157 -6.28 -0.16 -8.89
CA ALA A 157 -7.51 -0.73 -8.33
C ALA A 157 -7.61 -0.53 -6.82
N LEU A 158 -6.49 -0.60 -6.09
CA LEU A 158 -6.46 -0.36 -4.65
C LEU A 158 -6.78 1.10 -4.31
N THR A 159 -6.24 2.05 -5.09
CA THR A 159 -6.55 3.47 -4.94
C THR A 159 -8.02 3.76 -5.27
N ASP A 160 -8.54 3.21 -6.37
CA ASP A 160 -9.95 3.39 -6.76
C ASP A 160 -10.92 2.77 -5.73
N LEU A 161 -10.58 1.62 -5.17
CA LEU A 161 -11.35 1.01 -4.07
C LEU A 161 -11.33 1.89 -2.82
N GLY A 162 -10.18 2.49 -2.49
CA GLY A 162 -10.03 3.43 -1.37
C GLY A 162 -10.90 4.67 -1.54
N ASP A 163 -10.87 5.27 -2.73
CA ASP A 163 -11.68 6.45 -3.06
C ASP A 163 -13.18 6.13 -3.03
N LYS A 164 -13.59 4.97 -3.57
CA LYS A 164 -14.97 4.49 -3.51
C LYS A 164 -15.44 4.22 -2.08
N ALA A 165 -14.60 3.62 -1.25
CA ALA A 165 -14.92 3.39 0.16
C ALA A 165 -15.10 4.71 0.91
N ALA A 166 -14.22 5.70 0.69
CA ALA A 166 -14.33 7.03 1.29
C ALA A 166 -15.59 7.78 0.81
N ALA A 167 -15.92 7.69 -0.48
CA ALA A 167 -17.14 8.28 -1.02
C ALA A 167 -18.41 7.64 -0.43
N LEU A 168 -18.43 6.30 -0.31
CA LEU A 168 -19.53 5.55 0.29
C LEU A 168 -19.72 5.91 1.77
N GLU A 169 -18.63 6.04 2.54
CA GLU A 169 -18.68 6.43 3.94
C GLU A 169 -19.26 7.84 4.11
N LYS A 170 -18.85 8.76 3.25
CA LYS A 170 -19.40 10.12 3.22
C LYS A 170 -20.88 10.15 2.86
N GLU A 171 -21.32 9.29 1.93
CA GLU A 171 -22.73 9.18 1.55
C GLU A 171 -23.57 8.57 2.69
N LYS A 172 -23.07 7.52 3.34
CA LYS A 172 -23.71 6.91 4.51
C LYS A 172 -23.87 7.92 5.64
N GLY A 173 -22.79 8.63 5.99
CA GLY A 173 -22.84 9.64 7.05
C GLY A 173 -23.80 10.81 6.74
N ARG A 174 -23.99 11.17 5.47
CA ARG A 174 -25.02 12.15 5.08
C ARG A 174 -26.43 11.62 5.27
N THR A 175 -26.66 10.37 4.85
CA THR A 175 -27.98 9.72 4.99
C THR A 175 -28.37 9.55 6.44
N GLU A 176 -27.43 9.15 7.31
CA GLU A 176 -27.65 9.01 8.75
C GLU A 176 -28.01 10.34 9.41
N LYS A 177 -27.27 11.41 9.11
CA LYS A 177 -27.58 12.77 9.60
C LYS A 177 -28.97 13.22 9.18
N LEU A 178 -29.35 13.00 7.92
CA LEU A 178 -30.68 13.36 7.44
C LEU A 178 -31.79 12.57 8.14
N LEU A 179 -31.56 11.30 8.47
CA LEU A 179 -32.54 10.47 9.17
C LEU A 179 -32.78 10.97 10.61
N VAL A 180 -31.69 11.31 11.32
CA VAL A 180 -31.75 11.83 12.70
C VAL A 180 -32.37 13.23 12.76
N ASN A 181 -32.24 14.05 11.71
CA ASN A 181 -32.89 15.36 11.65
C ASN A 181 -34.42 15.30 11.49
N VAL A 182 -34.98 14.13 11.17
CA VAL A 182 -36.43 13.95 10.93
C VAL A 182 -37.09 13.13 12.04
N LEU A 183 -36.32 12.25 12.70
CA LEU A 183 -36.83 11.35 13.73
C LEU A 183 -35.94 11.42 14.97
N PRO A 184 -36.52 11.28 16.17
CA PRO A 184 -35.73 11.19 17.39
C PRO A 184 -34.68 10.07 17.28
N VAL A 185 -33.47 10.31 17.79
CA VAL A 185 -32.31 9.39 17.66
C VAL A 185 -32.66 7.95 18.05
N ALA A 186 -33.31 7.78 19.20
CA ALA A 186 -33.72 6.46 19.72
C ALA A 186 -34.66 5.70 18.75
N ILE A 187 -35.43 6.43 17.95
CA ILE A 187 -36.38 5.89 17.00
C ILE A 187 -35.69 5.60 15.65
N ALA A 188 -34.80 6.49 15.20
CA ALA A 188 -34.00 6.32 14.00
C ALA A 188 -33.14 5.04 14.06
N ASP A 189 -32.47 4.80 15.19
CA ASP A 189 -31.62 3.61 15.40
C ASP A 189 -32.40 2.30 15.28
N ARG A 190 -33.63 2.27 15.82
CA ARG A 190 -34.49 1.09 15.77
C ARG A 190 -34.98 0.81 14.35
N LEU A 191 -35.35 1.85 13.61
CA LEU A 191 -35.72 1.70 12.20
C LEU A 191 -34.55 1.21 11.34
N GLN A 192 -33.32 1.70 11.58
CA GLN A 192 -32.13 1.22 10.87
C GLN A 192 -31.85 -0.25 11.12
N LYS A 193 -32.15 -0.76 12.32
CA LYS A 193 -32.07 -2.19 12.68
C LYS A 193 -33.20 -3.04 12.08
N GLY A 194 -34.14 -2.43 11.36
CA GLY A 194 -35.31 -3.11 10.79
C GLY A 194 -36.39 -3.43 11.84
N GLU A 195 -36.33 -2.82 13.02
CA GLU A 195 -37.36 -3.01 14.04
C GLU A 195 -38.64 -2.26 13.67
N LYS A 196 -39.78 -2.85 14.03
CA LYS A 196 -41.06 -2.16 13.95
C LYS A 196 -41.20 -1.24 15.15
N VAL A 197 -41.25 0.07 14.90
CA VAL A 197 -41.52 1.07 15.94
C VAL A 197 -43.03 1.25 16.05
N GLU A 198 -43.61 0.79 17.15
CA GLU A 198 -45.03 0.99 17.48
C GLU A 198 -45.21 2.20 18.40
N ALA A 199 -46.45 2.69 18.50
CA ALA A 199 -46.76 3.78 19.42
C ALA A 199 -46.62 3.32 20.88
N GLU A 200 -45.90 4.10 21.67
CA GLU A 200 -45.69 3.89 23.11
C GLU A 200 -46.51 4.91 23.91
N SER A 201 -47.01 4.51 25.08
CA SER A 201 -47.71 5.41 25.99
C SER A 201 -46.74 6.06 26.99
N PHE A 202 -46.82 7.38 27.08
CA PHE A 202 -46.05 8.21 27.99
C PHE A 202 -47.03 8.84 29.01
N PRO A 203 -47.01 8.40 30.28
CA PRO A 203 -48.01 8.81 31.26
C PRO A 203 -47.86 10.27 31.70
N GLU A 204 -46.62 10.78 31.74
CA GLU A 204 -46.29 12.12 32.20
C GLU A 204 -45.42 12.85 31.17
N VAL A 205 -46.07 13.72 30.41
CA VAL A 205 -45.40 14.63 29.47
C VAL A 205 -45.98 16.03 29.63
N THR A 206 -45.26 17.04 29.17
CA THR A 206 -45.83 18.40 28.98
C THR A 206 -45.75 18.76 27.53
N VAL A 207 -46.91 19.07 26.93
CA VAL A 207 -47.02 19.51 25.54
C VAL A 207 -47.16 21.03 25.51
N LEU A 208 -46.54 21.66 24.51
CA LEU A 208 -46.60 23.08 24.23
C LEU A 208 -47.08 23.32 22.80
N PHE A 209 -47.95 24.32 22.66
CA PHE A 209 -48.29 24.95 21.38
C PHE A 209 -47.92 26.43 21.48
N ALA A 210 -47.14 26.94 20.52
CA ALA A 210 -46.80 28.36 20.40
C ALA A 210 -47.19 28.88 19.02
N ASP A 211 -48.03 29.91 18.95
CA ASP A 211 -48.65 30.41 17.71
C ASP A 211 -48.43 31.92 17.54
N VAL A 212 -48.34 32.40 16.30
CA VAL A 212 -48.10 33.81 16.01
C VAL A 212 -49.42 34.58 15.97
N VAL A 213 -49.54 35.60 16.82
CA VAL A 213 -50.76 36.41 16.89
C VAL A 213 -50.98 37.16 15.59
N GLY A 214 -52.17 36.98 15.00
CA GLY A 214 -52.56 37.71 13.80
C GLY A 214 -51.84 37.27 12.52
N PHE A 215 -51.23 36.08 12.52
CA PHE A 215 -50.44 35.58 11.40
C PHE A 215 -51.18 35.62 10.05
N THR A 216 -52.48 35.31 10.00
CA THR A 216 -53.25 35.38 8.74
C THR A 216 -53.22 36.77 8.11
N LYS A 217 -53.29 37.84 8.92
CA LYS A 217 -53.20 39.21 8.43
C LYS A 217 -51.77 39.54 8.00
N LEU A 218 -50.80 39.17 8.84
CA LEU A 218 -49.37 39.36 8.57
C LEU A 218 -48.96 38.67 7.26
N ALA A 219 -49.45 37.46 7.01
CA ALA A 219 -49.16 36.67 5.82
C ALA A 219 -49.90 37.16 4.56
N ALA A 220 -51.00 37.91 4.71
CA ALA A 220 -51.66 38.56 3.59
C ALA A 220 -50.94 39.87 3.18
N GLU A 221 -50.35 40.57 4.15
CA GLU A 221 -49.58 41.80 3.92
C GLU A 221 -48.16 41.49 3.40
N LEU A 222 -47.53 40.43 3.93
CA LEU A 222 -46.22 39.96 3.50
C LEU A 222 -46.35 39.01 2.32
N GLY A 223 -45.46 39.12 1.32
CA GLY A 223 -45.39 38.14 0.25
C GLY A 223 -44.99 36.74 0.77
N PRO A 224 -45.37 35.64 0.09
CA PRO A 224 -45.16 34.27 0.58
C PRO A 224 -43.72 33.95 0.99
N LYS A 225 -42.73 34.49 0.25
CA LYS A 225 -41.30 34.30 0.56
C LYS A 225 -40.90 34.96 1.89
N SER A 226 -41.38 36.17 2.14
CA SER A 226 -41.05 36.90 3.37
C SER A 226 -41.71 36.25 4.59
N VAL A 227 -42.92 35.71 4.43
CA VAL A 227 -43.61 34.93 5.47
C VAL A 227 -42.82 33.67 5.83
N ALA A 228 -42.36 32.93 4.82
CA ALA A 228 -41.57 31.72 5.05
C ALA A 228 -40.24 32.04 5.77
N ASN A 229 -39.55 33.11 5.38
CA ASN A 229 -38.33 33.55 6.05
C ASN A 229 -38.58 33.96 7.50
N LEU A 230 -39.67 34.68 7.75
CA LEU A 230 -40.07 35.09 9.10
C LEU A 230 -40.32 33.88 10.01
N LEU A 231 -41.06 32.89 9.51
CA LEU A 231 -41.31 31.66 10.27
C LEU A 231 -40.01 30.89 10.51
N ASN A 232 -39.10 30.83 9.52
CA ASN A 232 -37.82 30.19 9.67
C ASN A 232 -36.97 30.85 10.77
N GLU A 233 -36.86 32.19 10.75
CA GLU A 233 -36.17 32.96 11.80
C GLU A 233 -36.75 32.69 13.20
N LEU A 234 -38.08 32.65 13.32
CA LEU A 234 -38.75 32.38 14.60
C LEU A 234 -38.53 30.93 15.08
N PHE A 235 -38.69 29.96 14.19
CA PHE A 235 -38.56 28.55 14.55
C PHE A 235 -37.11 28.13 14.77
N GLU A 236 -36.11 28.78 14.18
CA GLU A 236 -34.70 28.58 14.53
C GLU A 236 -34.45 28.91 16.01
N ILE A 237 -35.01 30.01 16.51
CA ILE A 237 -34.91 30.38 17.94
C ILE A 237 -35.55 29.29 18.83
N PHE A 238 -36.71 28.78 18.42
CA PHE A 238 -37.38 27.71 19.17
C PHE A 238 -36.64 26.38 19.07
N ASP A 239 -36.05 26.07 17.93
CA ASP A 239 -35.26 24.85 17.74
C ASP A 239 -34.02 24.88 18.65
N ASP A 240 -33.28 25.99 18.69
CA ASP A 240 -32.13 26.19 19.59
C ASP A 240 -32.53 26.04 21.08
N LEU A 241 -33.66 26.63 21.46
CA LEU A 241 -34.19 26.49 22.82
C LEU A 241 -34.66 25.07 23.12
N SER A 242 -35.24 24.38 22.14
CA SER A 242 -35.71 23.00 22.30
C SER A 242 -34.53 22.06 22.59
N GLU A 243 -33.41 22.23 21.89
CA GLU A 243 -32.17 21.49 22.16
C GLU A 243 -31.60 21.82 23.55
N LYS A 244 -31.55 23.12 23.91
CA LYS A 244 -31.06 23.59 25.22
C LYS A 244 -31.83 22.96 26.38
N TYR A 245 -33.16 22.90 26.27
CA TYR A 245 -34.04 22.39 27.32
C TYR A 245 -34.40 20.91 27.17
N LYS A 246 -33.83 20.22 26.18
CA LYS A 246 -34.07 18.80 25.86
C LYS A 246 -35.56 18.52 25.65
N LEU A 247 -36.18 19.35 24.83
CA LEU A 247 -37.54 19.18 24.34
C LEU A 247 -37.49 18.51 22.97
N GLU A 248 -38.50 17.70 22.67
CA GLU A 248 -38.68 17.13 21.34
C GLU A 248 -39.62 18.02 20.54
N LYS A 249 -39.14 18.54 19.42
CA LYS A 249 -39.98 19.20 18.41
C LYS A 249 -40.80 18.15 17.70
N ILE A 250 -42.13 18.27 17.76
CA ILE A 250 -43.03 17.31 17.09
C ILE A 250 -43.27 17.74 15.65
N LYS A 251 -43.80 18.94 15.45
CA LYS A 251 -44.10 19.48 14.12
C LYS A 251 -44.38 20.97 14.19
N THR A 252 -44.49 21.56 13.01
CA THR A 252 -45.17 22.85 12.82
C THR A 252 -46.53 22.64 12.16
N ILE A 253 -47.52 23.44 12.53
CA ILE A 253 -48.88 23.44 11.95
C ILE A 253 -49.17 24.85 11.49
N GLY A 254 -48.81 25.17 10.25
CA GLY A 254 -48.81 26.56 9.78
C GLY A 254 -47.75 27.37 10.53
N ASP A 255 -48.19 28.39 11.27
CA ASP A 255 -47.40 29.25 12.14
C ASP A 255 -47.30 28.77 13.59
N CYS A 256 -47.98 27.67 13.93
CA CYS A 256 -47.90 27.08 15.26
C CYS A 256 -46.71 26.10 15.38
N TYR A 257 -45.94 26.24 16.45
CA TYR A 257 -44.85 25.36 16.87
C TYR A 257 -45.33 24.40 17.96
N MET A 258 -45.18 23.10 17.75
CA MET A 258 -45.55 22.06 18.70
C MET A 258 -44.31 21.33 19.22
N ALA A 259 -44.14 21.34 20.54
CA ALA A 259 -43.05 20.64 21.23
C ALA A 259 -43.55 19.88 22.45
N VAL A 260 -42.77 18.91 22.90
CA VAL A 260 -43.08 18.09 24.08
C VAL A 260 -41.84 17.86 24.94
N ALA A 261 -42.04 17.85 26.25
CA ALA A 261 -41.05 17.40 27.22
C ALA A 261 -41.44 16.02 27.76
N GLY A 262 -40.45 15.15 27.98
CA GLY A 262 -40.66 13.79 28.52
C GLY A 262 -40.87 12.70 27.46
N VAL A 263 -40.57 13.02 26.20
CA VAL A 263 -40.60 12.13 25.03
C VAL A 263 -39.38 12.46 24.16
N PRO A 264 -38.75 11.48 23.47
CA PRO A 264 -38.95 10.04 23.62
C PRO A 264 -38.40 9.53 24.96
N ASP A 265 -37.51 10.29 25.60
CA ASP A 265 -36.95 9.96 26.90
C ASP A 265 -37.81 10.56 28.02
N ARG A 266 -38.25 9.70 28.93
CA ARG A 266 -39.04 10.12 30.10
C ARG A 266 -38.20 11.04 30.99
N SER A 267 -38.77 12.17 31.40
CA SER A 267 -38.11 13.16 32.25
C SER A 267 -39.00 13.51 33.44
N PRO A 268 -38.52 13.41 34.69
CA PRO A 268 -39.29 13.84 35.87
C PRO A 268 -39.46 15.36 35.93
N THR A 269 -38.63 16.10 35.21
CA THR A 269 -38.64 17.57 35.16
C THR A 269 -39.29 18.12 33.89
N HIS A 270 -40.12 17.31 33.22
CA HIS A 270 -40.73 17.65 31.93
C HIS A 270 -41.49 18.99 31.97
N ALA A 271 -42.21 19.28 33.05
CA ALA A 271 -42.93 20.54 33.21
C ALA A 271 -41.97 21.74 33.40
N GLN A 272 -40.89 21.57 34.17
CA GLN A 272 -39.89 22.60 34.44
C GLN A 272 -39.13 22.97 33.17
N GLN A 273 -38.68 21.96 32.41
CA GLN A 273 -38.02 22.15 31.12
C GLN A 273 -38.89 22.96 30.15
N MET A 274 -40.17 22.62 30.05
CA MET A 274 -41.10 23.33 29.17
C MET A 274 -41.40 24.76 29.67
N ALA A 275 -41.49 24.98 30.97
CA ALA A 275 -41.69 26.30 31.56
C ALA A 275 -40.49 27.22 31.30
N ASP A 276 -39.28 26.69 31.47
CA ASP A 276 -38.03 27.43 31.24
C ASP A 276 -37.88 27.81 29.78
N PHE A 277 -38.13 26.85 28.88
CA PHE A 277 -38.23 27.10 27.44
C PHE A 277 -39.21 28.24 27.14
N SER A 278 -40.42 28.18 27.69
CA SER A 278 -41.49 29.13 27.37
C SER A 278 -41.17 30.55 27.84
N LEU A 279 -40.60 30.69 29.04
CA LEU A 279 -40.18 31.97 29.60
C LEU A 279 -39.03 32.58 28.80
N GLU A 280 -38.03 31.77 28.44
CA GLU A 280 -36.90 32.23 27.62
C GLU A 280 -37.32 32.56 26.18
N ALA A 281 -38.23 31.77 25.59
CA ALA A 281 -38.78 32.04 24.26
C ALA A 281 -39.45 33.42 24.18
N LEU A 282 -40.25 33.81 25.19
CA LEU A 282 -40.84 35.15 25.25
C LEU A 282 -39.78 36.25 25.42
N ALA A 283 -38.75 36.01 26.23
CA ALA A 283 -37.67 36.96 26.45
C ALA A 283 -36.83 37.19 25.18
N LEU A 284 -36.45 36.11 24.48
CA LEU A 284 -35.71 36.19 23.22
C LEU A 284 -36.54 36.83 22.11
N LEU A 285 -37.83 36.48 22.00
CA LEU A 285 -38.71 37.15 21.04
C LEU A 285 -38.81 38.65 21.30
N HIS A 286 -38.87 39.06 22.57
CA HIS A 286 -38.87 40.48 22.93
C HIS A 286 -37.57 41.18 22.51
N GLN A 287 -36.41 40.56 22.74
CA GLN A 287 -35.12 41.07 22.30
C GLN A 287 -35.03 41.18 20.77
N GLU A 288 -35.49 40.16 20.06
CA GLU A 288 -35.46 40.12 18.59
C GLU A 288 -36.39 41.15 17.95
N ASN A 289 -37.56 41.36 18.55
CA ASN A 289 -38.46 42.46 18.17
C ASN A 289 -37.78 43.82 18.28
N GLN A 290 -37.05 44.07 19.38
CA GLN A 290 -36.29 45.32 19.54
C GLN A 290 -35.18 45.45 18.49
N ARG A 291 -34.41 44.38 18.27
CA ARG A 291 -33.29 44.35 17.32
C ARG A 291 -33.74 44.61 15.88
N MET A 292 -34.89 44.04 15.48
CA MET A 292 -35.40 44.12 14.11
C MET A 292 -36.46 45.20 13.90
N SER A 293 -36.79 45.99 14.94
CA SER A 293 -37.91 46.96 14.92
C SER A 293 -39.23 46.32 14.46
N ARG A 294 -39.52 45.11 14.97
CA ARG A 294 -40.75 44.35 14.72
C ARG A 294 -41.57 44.27 16.01
N ASN A 295 -42.85 43.90 15.88
CA ASN A 295 -43.72 43.63 17.02
C ASN A 295 -44.43 42.28 16.84
N LEU A 296 -43.65 41.22 16.69
CA LEU A 296 -44.16 39.86 16.66
C LEU A 296 -44.64 39.47 18.05
N GLN A 297 -45.86 38.96 18.13
CA GLN A 297 -46.42 38.49 19.38
C GLN A 297 -46.77 37.02 19.22
N ILE A 298 -46.50 36.23 20.26
CA ILE A 298 -46.89 34.82 20.29
C ILE A 298 -47.84 34.55 21.44
N ARG A 299 -48.61 33.47 21.30
CA ARG A 299 -49.42 32.87 22.37
C ARG A 299 -48.84 31.50 22.66
N ILE A 300 -48.74 31.15 23.94
CA ILE A 300 -48.25 29.84 24.36
C ILE A 300 -49.31 29.14 25.19
N GLY A 301 -49.63 27.90 24.84
CA GLY A 301 -50.48 27.00 25.62
C GLY A 301 -49.69 25.80 26.13
N MET A 302 -49.88 25.42 27.39
CA MET A 302 -49.21 24.25 28.00
C MET A 302 -50.16 23.36 28.80
N HIS A 303 -50.04 22.05 28.61
CA HIS A 303 -50.77 21.06 29.39
C HIS A 303 -49.93 19.80 29.63
N SER A 304 -50.10 19.20 30.81
CA SER A 304 -49.44 17.96 31.19
C SER A 304 -50.44 16.82 31.27
N GLY A 305 -50.05 15.63 30.80
CA GLY A 305 -50.87 14.44 30.92
C GLY A 305 -50.29 13.28 30.14
N THR A 306 -51.13 12.27 29.91
CA THR A 306 -50.76 11.05 29.19
C THR A 306 -50.95 11.20 27.68
N VAL A 307 -49.93 10.81 26.91
CA VAL A 307 -49.97 10.75 25.45
C VAL A 307 -49.57 9.38 24.94
N ALA A 308 -49.98 9.04 23.73
CA ALA A 308 -49.33 8.01 22.93
C ALA A 308 -48.41 8.71 21.92
N ALA A 309 -47.15 8.30 21.84
CA ALA A 309 -46.17 8.85 20.90
C ALA A 309 -45.61 7.73 20.02
N GLY A 310 -45.41 8.00 18.73
CA GLY A 310 -44.97 6.96 17.81
C GLY A 310 -44.86 7.45 16.37
N ILE A 311 -44.41 6.54 15.49
CA ILE A 311 -44.28 6.84 14.07
C ILE A 311 -45.55 6.45 13.33
N ILE A 312 -46.05 7.35 12.49
CA ILE A 312 -47.09 7.05 11.52
C ILE A 312 -46.56 7.14 10.08
N GLY A 313 -47.15 6.32 9.20
CA GLY A 313 -46.87 6.34 7.76
C GLY A 313 -45.93 5.24 7.28
N ARG A 314 -46.04 4.87 6.00
CA ARG A 314 -45.17 3.87 5.33
C ARG A 314 -44.12 4.45 4.40
N LYS A 315 -44.26 5.73 4.02
CA LYS A 315 -43.38 6.42 3.05
C LYS A 315 -42.90 7.79 3.55
N LYS A 316 -43.77 8.52 4.25
CA LYS A 316 -43.44 9.75 4.96
C LYS A 316 -43.60 9.47 6.44
N PHE A 317 -42.54 8.92 7.04
CA PHE A 317 -42.53 8.68 8.48
C PHE A 317 -42.62 10.03 9.20
N ALA A 318 -43.52 10.12 10.17
CA ALA A 318 -43.62 11.27 11.06
C ALA A 318 -43.76 10.75 12.49
N TYR A 319 -42.90 11.23 13.38
CA TYR A 319 -43.06 11.03 14.81
C TYR A 319 -44.10 12.02 15.33
N ASP A 320 -45.11 11.53 16.03
CA ASP A 320 -46.27 12.35 16.39
C ASP A 320 -46.84 11.93 17.76
N LEU A 321 -47.69 12.81 18.32
CA LEU A 321 -48.39 12.60 19.57
C LEU A 321 -49.90 12.47 19.34
N TRP A 322 -50.50 11.53 20.04
CA TRP A 322 -51.93 11.33 20.11
C TRP A 322 -52.41 11.32 21.54
N GLY A 323 -53.60 11.88 21.75
CA GLY A 323 -54.23 11.94 23.05
C GLY A 323 -54.96 13.26 23.24
N ASP A 324 -55.80 13.29 24.27
CA ASP A 324 -56.57 14.48 24.61
C ASP A 324 -55.67 15.67 24.98
N VAL A 325 -54.46 15.39 25.48
CA VAL A 325 -53.50 16.42 25.87
C VAL A 325 -53.21 17.40 24.73
N VAL A 326 -53.12 16.92 23.49
CA VAL A 326 -52.87 17.77 22.30
C VAL A 326 -54.04 18.73 22.06
N ASN A 327 -55.28 18.23 22.20
CA ASN A 327 -56.50 19.03 22.02
C ASN A 327 -56.66 20.08 23.12
N VAL A 328 -56.36 19.73 24.38
CA VAL A 328 -56.41 20.69 25.49
C VAL A 328 -55.31 21.75 25.32
N THR A 329 -54.09 21.34 24.97
CA THR A 329 -52.96 22.28 24.81
C THR A 329 -53.24 23.31 23.71
N SER A 330 -53.67 22.87 22.53
CA SER A 330 -54.06 23.76 21.43
C SER A 330 -55.22 24.69 21.80
N ARG A 331 -56.16 24.23 22.64
CA ARG A 331 -57.25 25.09 23.13
C ARG A 331 -56.76 26.15 24.12
N LEU A 332 -55.80 25.81 24.99
CA LEU A 332 -55.16 26.76 25.89
C LEU A 332 -54.41 27.84 25.08
N GLU A 333 -53.59 27.44 24.11
CA GLU A 333 -52.92 28.38 23.21
C GLU A 333 -53.93 29.32 22.55
N GLY A 334 -54.96 28.78 21.90
CA GLY A 334 -55.92 29.59 21.15
C GLY A 334 -56.76 30.54 22.01
N THR A 335 -56.81 30.31 23.34
CA THR A 335 -57.49 31.18 24.32
C THR A 335 -56.53 32.00 25.16
N ALA A 336 -55.22 31.91 24.92
CA ALA A 336 -54.21 32.71 25.59
C ALA A 336 -54.22 34.15 25.08
N GLU A 337 -53.88 35.08 25.97
CA GLU A 337 -53.59 36.46 25.57
C GLU A 337 -52.22 36.57 24.89
N PRO A 338 -52.02 37.55 23.99
CA PRO A 338 -50.73 37.82 23.38
C PRO A 338 -49.62 37.99 24.43
N MET A 339 -48.46 37.40 24.17
CA MET A 339 -47.27 37.42 25.04
C MET A 339 -47.49 36.80 26.43
N LYS A 340 -48.48 35.93 26.60
CA LYS A 340 -48.70 35.16 27.84
C LYS A 340 -48.57 33.66 27.60
N ILE A 341 -48.13 32.97 28.65
CA ILE A 341 -48.03 31.50 28.71
C ILE A 341 -49.22 30.97 29.49
N HIS A 342 -50.21 30.44 28.78
CA HIS A 342 -51.45 29.94 29.36
C HIS A 342 -51.32 28.45 29.67
N VAL A 343 -51.54 28.09 30.95
CA VAL A 343 -51.30 26.74 31.44
C VAL A 343 -52.55 26.16 32.11
N SER A 344 -52.69 24.84 31.98
CA SER A 344 -53.67 24.07 32.74
C SER A 344 -53.32 23.95 34.23
N GLU A 345 -54.31 23.60 35.04
CA GLU A 345 -54.11 23.21 36.45
C GLU A 345 -53.09 22.07 36.63
N SER A 346 -53.02 21.11 35.71
CA SER A 346 -52.04 20.01 35.79
C SER A 346 -50.58 20.47 35.70
N VAL A 347 -50.31 21.55 34.97
CA VAL A 347 -48.98 22.17 34.86
C VAL A 347 -48.71 23.00 36.11
N HIS A 348 -49.70 23.79 36.54
CA HIS A 348 -49.62 24.57 37.78
C HIS A 348 -49.27 23.68 38.97
N ALA A 349 -49.99 22.59 39.19
CA ALA A 349 -49.75 21.67 40.31
C ALA A 349 -48.34 21.06 40.32
N ARG A 350 -47.66 20.97 39.17
CA ARG A 350 -46.28 20.46 39.06
C ARG A 350 -45.21 21.53 39.30
N LEU A 351 -45.59 22.80 39.18
CA LEU A 351 -44.66 23.94 39.13
C LEU A 351 -44.92 24.97 40.21
N GLU A 352 -46.02 24.87 40.96
CA GLU A 352 -46.47 25.87 41.92
C GLU A 352 -45.41 26.18 42.98
N ASP A 353 -44.54 25.22 43.32
CA ASP A 353 -43.48 25.42 44.31
C ASP A 353 -42.33 26.30 43.80
N SER A 354 -42.01 26.24 42.50
CA SER A 354 -40.82 26.88 41.92
C SER A 354 -41.12 28.05 40.97
N TYR A 355 -42.37 28.22 40.55
CA TYR A 355 -42.78 29.22 39.56
C TYR A 355 -43.92 30.11 40.08
N LEU A 356 -44.04 31.29 39.48
CA LEU A 356 -45.06 32.29 39.78
C LEU A 356 -46.19 32.19 38.74
N PHE A 357 -47.42 32.18 39.23
CA PHE A 357 -48.62 32.08 38.40
C PHE A 357 -49.63 33.18 38.74
N GLU A 358 -50.35 33.61 37.72
CA GLU A 358 -51.54 34.46 37.84
C GLU A 358 -52.78 33.64 37.48
N GLN A 359 -53.82 33.68 38.31
CA GLN A 359 -55.05 32.96 38.00
C GLN A 359 -55.79 33.64 36.84
N ARG A 360 -56.01 32.91 35.74
CA ARG A 360 -56.74 33.40 34.56
C ARG A 360 -58.25 33.19 34.68
N GLY A 361 -58.65 32.10 35.35
CA GLY A 361 -60.04 31.66 35.45
C GLY A 361 -60.29 30.35 34.70
N GLU A 362 -61.54 30.09 34.36
CA GLU A 362 -61.96 28.84 33.71
C GLU A 362 -62.01 28.98 32.19
N VAL A 363 -61.50 27.98 31.48
CA VAL A 363 -61.64 27.85 30.02
C VAL A 363 -62.54 26.68 29.69
N GLU A 364 -63.53 26.92 28.84
CA GLU A 364 -64.45 25.90 28.38
C GLU A 364 -63.81 25.06 27.27
N LEU A 365 -63.67 23.77 27.56
CA LEU A 365 -63.16 22.75 26.65
C LEU A 365 -64.35 22.02 26.01
N ARG A 366 -64.28 21.86 24.69
CA ARG A 366 -65.26 21.08 23.95
C ARG A 366 -65.27 19.65 24.49
N ASN A 367 -66.41 19.20 25.01
CA ASN A 367 -66.62 17.86 25.57
C ASN A 367 -65.90 17.53 26.91
N ARG A 368 -65.32 18.52 27.61
CA ARG A 368 -64.70 18.32 28.94
C ARG A 368 -65.17 19.28 30.03
N GLY A 369 -66.06 20.22 29.69
CA GLY A 369 -66.52 21.23 30.63
C GLY A 369 -65.46 22.29 30.87
N LYS A 370 -65.44 22.87 32.06
CA LYS A 370 -64.58 23.99 32.41
C LYS A 370 -63.29 23.51 33.08
N LEU A 371 -62.15 23.98 32.59
CA LEU A 371 -60.84 23.73 33.16
C LEU A 371 -60.34 24.99 33.86
N ARG A 372 -59.87 24.87 35.11
CA ARG A 372 -59.20 25.98 35.79
C ARG A 372 -57.81 26.18 35.20
N THR A 373 -57.45 27.43 34.96
CA THR A 373 -56.22 27.78 34.24
C THR A 373 -55.52 29.00 34.81
N TYR A 374 -54.24 29.11 34.47
CA TYR A 374 -53.31 30.09 35.03
C TYR A 374 -52.42 30.65 33.91
N TYR A 375 -51.86 31.83 34.12
CA TYR A 375 -50.74 32.32 33.33
C TYR A 375 -49.44 32.08 34.10
N LEU A 376 -48.45 31.46 33.45
CA LEU A 376 -47.10 31.36 33.98
C LEU A 376 -46.40 32.72 33.80
N ILE A 377 -45.94 33.31 34.89
CA ILE A 377 -45.38 34.67 34.92
C ILE A 377 -43.85 34.67 34.99
N GLY A 378 -43.27 33.70 35.71
CA GLY A 378 -41.82 33.64 35.88
C GLY A 378 -41.38 32.60 36.90
N LYS A 379 -40.09 32.55 37.18
CA LYS A 379 -39.52 31.73 38.26
C LYS A 379 -39.66 32.44 39.60
N LYS A 380 -39.89 31.69 40.67
CA LYS A 380 -39.74 32.22 42.03
C LYS A 380 -38.25 32.47 42.28
N VAL A 381 -37.94 33.63 42.85
CA VAL A 381 -36.57 33.92 43.30
C VAL A 381 -36.30 33.05 44.53
N GLU A 382 -35.31 32.17 44.47
CA GLU A 382 -34.82 31.47 45.66
C GLU A 382 -34.36 32.53 46.66
N LYS A 383 -35.01 32.59 47.83
CA LYS A 383 -34.44 33.30 48.97
C LYS A 383 -33.23 32.48 49.42
N SER A 384 -32.04 32.92 49.03
CA SER A 384 -30.76 32.40 49.52
C SER A 384 -30.66 32.48 51.04
#